data_AF-A0AAV1QIT8-F1
#
_entry.id   AF-A0AAV1QIT8-F1
#
_cell.length_a   1.000
_cell.length_b   1.000
_cell.length_c   1.000
_cell.angle_alpha   90.00
_cell.angle_beta   90.00
_cell.angle_gamma   90.00
#
_symmetry.space_group_name_H-M   'P 1'
#
loop_
_entity.id
_entity.type
_entity.pdbx_description
1 polymer ?
#
loop_
_entity_poly.entity_id
_entity_poly.type
_entity_poly.pdbx_seq_one_letter_code
_entity_poly.pdbx_strand_id
1 'polypeptide(L)'
;NFCSNSTVLRTWTACQSCSISAFISCPSGFRRSPGTSTKDCKYYIRTYTLKIPINGCSFECYKEEELKTCCPGFWGPDCIECPEEAARPCSSRGVCSDGLGGNGTCTCQVGFAGTACEDCEANRYGPSCSSVCSCVHGLCAAGVKGDGRCTCFSGYGGASCDKELPECASLSCQQNSRCMEEALTGRLVCRCLPGYQQTAAQCVSVNPCLQQVCHVHATCVHSGPDQHLCACNHGYSGDGRVCMAVDPCQNKHGGCSTESTRCVYDGPGQVRVRTGEGQDEGQDR
;
A
#
# COMPACT_ATOMS: atom_id res chain seq x y z
N ASN A 1 21.79 2.48 -16.80
CA ASN A 1 20.36 2.35 -16.40
C ASN A 1 19.42 2.51 -17.57
N PHE A 2 19.70 3.42 -18.51
CA PHE A 2 18.97 3.48 -19.77
C PHE A 2 19.53 2.48 -20.78
N CYS A 3 18.63 1.78 -21.45
CA CYS A 3 18.90 0.87 -22.56
C CYS A 3 18.16 1.40 -23.79
N SER A 4 18.76 1.25 -24.97
CA SER A 4 18.11 1.58 -26.24
C SER A 4 17.59 0.29 -26.85
N ASN A 5 16.27 0.19 -27.03
CA ASN A 5 15.70 -0.83 -27.89
C ASN A 5 15.48 -0.21 -29.28
N SER A 6 16.01 -0.83 -30.32
CA SER A 6 15.79 -0.38 -31.70
C SER A 6 14.51 -0.99 -32.23
N THR A 7 13.57 -0.13 -32.62
CA THR A 7 12.37 -0.57 -33.34
C THR A 7 12.51 -0.21 -34.80
N VAL A 8 12.14 -1.15 -35.68
CA VAL A 8 12.18 -0.94 -37.12
C VAL A 8 10.80 -0.50 -37.58
N LEU A 9 10.67 0.79 -37.89
CA LEU A 9 9.48 1.31 -38.56
C LEU A 9 9.55 0.93 -40.05
N ARG A 10 8.47 0.37 -40.57
CA ARG A 10 8.34 0.00 -41.98
C ARG A 10 7.24 0.80 -42.65
N THR A 11 7.50 1.27 -43.86
CA THR A 11 6.55 1.99 -44.70
C THR A 11 6.75 1.61 -46.16
N TRP A 12 5.82 2.01 -47.02
CA TRP A 12 5.85 1.73 -48.45
C TRP A 12 5.84 3.03 -49.24
N THR A 13 6.56 3.07 -50.35
CA THR A 13 6.49 4.23 -51.26
C THR A 13 5.16 4.28 -52.01
N ALA A 14 4.79 5.49 -52.45
CA ALA A 14 3.63 5.65 -53.32
C ALA A 14 3.77 4.79 -54.58
N CYS A 15 2.68 4.18 -55.03
CA CYS A 15 2.67 3.38 -56.25
C CYS A 15 2.95 4.26 -57.47
N GLN A 16 3.94 3.89 -58.28
CA GLN A 16 4.30 4.63 -59.50
C GLN A 16 4.69 3.66 -60.63
N SER A 17 4.99 4.18 -61.81
CA SER A 17 5.47 3.37 -62.94
C SER A 17 6.73 2.60 -62.56
N CYS A 18 6.75 1.30 -62.84
CA CYS A 18 7.90 0.43 -62.58
C CYS A 18 9.16 0.87 -63.35
N SER A 19 9.01 1.60 -64.47
CA SER A 19 10.12 2.12 -65.26
C SER A 19 10.93 3.21 -64.54
N ILE A 20 10.32 3.93 -63.59
CA ILE A 20 11.01 4.97 -62.79
C ILE A 20 11.33 4.47 -61.38
N SER A 21 11.13 3.18 -61.11
CA SER A 21 11.33 2.57 -59.79
C SER A 21 12.72 2.82 -59.21
N ALA A 22 13.75 2.97 -60.05
CA ALA A 22 15.12 3.32 -59.62
C ALA A 22 15.26 4.73 -59.04
N PHE A 23 14.40 5.68 -59.45
CA PHE A 23 14.48 7.10 -59.08
C PHE A 23 13.59 7.49 -57.89
N ILE A 24 12.75 6.58 -57.40
CA ILE A 24 11.83 6.87 -56.30
C ILE A 24 12.63 6.81 -54.98
N SER A 25 12.65 7.90 -54.23
CA SER A 25 13.29 7.94 -52.91
C SER A 25 12.30 7.53 -51.81
N CYS A 26 12.81 6.98 -50.72
CA CYS A 26 12.02 6.77 -49.49
C CYS A 26 11.68 8.13 -48.83
N PRO A 27 10.62 8.20 -48.00
CA PRO A 27 10.33 9.37 -47.17
C PRO A 27 11.52 9.77 -46.29
N SER A 28 11.58 11.04 -45.89
CA SER A 28 12.68 11.58 -45.08
C SER A 28 12.97 10.71 -43.85
N GLY A 29 14.24 10.30 -43.71
CA GLY A 29 14.70 9.47 -42.59
C GLY A 29 14.52 7.95 -42.78
N PHE A 30 13.93 7.49 -43.89
CA PHE A 30 13.79 6.07 -44.22
C PHE A 30 14.77 5.65 -45.33
N ARG A 31 15.26 4.41 -45.27
CA ARG A 31 16.14 3.78 -46.27
C ARG A 31 15.46 2.58 -46.93
N ARG A 32 15.89 2.20 -48.13
CA ARG A 32 15.32 1.06 -48.87
C ARG A 32 15.69 -0.27 -48.21
N SER A 33 14.72 -1.15 -48.00
CA SER A 33 14.95 -2.50 -47.45
C SER A 33 15.81 -3.36 -48.40
N PRO A 34 16.86 -4.06 -47.93
CA PRO A 34 17.64 -4.96 -48.78
C PRO A 34 16.79 -6.15 -49.27
N GLY A 35 16.77 -6.41 -50.57
CA GLY A 35 16.12 -7.61 -51.14
C GLY A 35 14.59 -7.55 -51.26
N THR A 36 13.96 -6.37 -51.23
CA THR A 36 12.50 -6.30 -51.38
C THR A 36 12.05 -6.59 -52.80
N SER A 37 11.15 -7.55 -52.95
CA SER A 37 10.39 -7.77 -54.17
C SER A 37 9.37 -6.64 -54.37
N THR A 38 9.32 -6.09 -55.58
CA THR A 38 8.31 -5.12 -55.99
C THR A 38 6.93 -5.71 -55.78
N LYS A 39 6.07 -5.04 -55.00
CA LYS A 39 4.66 -5.43 -54.92
C LYS A 39 3.92 -4.81 -56.10
N ASP A 40 3.20 -5.64 -56.87
CA ASP A 40 2.28 -5.16 -57.90
C ASP A 40 1.20 -4.30 -57.25
N CYS A 41 1.27 -3.00 -57.50
CA CYS A 41 0.29 -2.02 -57.04
C CYS A 41 -0.36 -1.34 -58.26
N LYS A 42 -1.40 -0.54 -58.05
CA LYS A 42 -2.02 0.24 -59.13
C LYS A 42 -1.92 1.72 -58.85
N TYR A 43 -1.41 2.48 -59.82
CA TYR A 43 -1.43 3.94 -59.80
C TYR A 43 -2.38 4.45 -60.87
N TYR A 44 -2.85 5.69 -60.75
CA TYR A 44 -3.90 6.22 -61.60
C TYR A 44 -3.41 7.43 -62.37
N ILE A 45 -3.55 7.41 -63.69
CA ILE A 45 -3.32 8.58 -64.53
C ILE A 45 -4.67 9.25 -64.76
N ARG A 46 -4.72 10.58 -64.57
CA ARG A 46 -5.89 11.39 -64.87
C ARG A 46 -5.76 12.00 -66.27
N THR A 47 -6.73 11.76 -67.12
CA THR A 47 -6.98 12.54 -68.33
C THR A 47 -8.15 13.51 -68.08
N TYR A 48 -8.50 14.34 -69.08
CA TYR A 48 -9.58 15.34 -68.94
C TYR A 48 -10.95 14.74 -68.53
N THR A 49 -11.20 13.46 -68.79
CA THR A 49 -12.50 12.82 -68.54
C THR A 49 -12.43 11.49 -67.79
N LEU A 50 -11.25 10.86 -67.65
CA LEU A 50 -11.13 9.48 -67.14
C LEU A 50 -9.96 9.32 -66.16
N LYS A 51 -10.14 8.43 -65.17
CA LYS A 51 -9.11 8.01 -64.21
C LYS A 51 -8.76 6.55 -64.48
N ILE A 52 -7.64 6.30 -65.15
CA ILE A 52 -7.27 4.97 -65.65
C ILE A 52 -6.33 4.29 -64.65
N PRO A 53 -6.66 3.08 -64.14
CA PRO A 53 -5.75 2.30 -63.31
C PRO A 53 -4.67 1.62 -64.15
N ILE A 54 -3.41 1.79 -63.77
CA ILE A 54 -2.24 1.18 -64.42
C ILE A 54 -1.42 0.44 -63.36
N ASN A 55 -0.87 -0.70 -63.73
CA ASN A 55 0.02 -1.45 -62.86
C ASN A 55 1.31 -0.67 -62.62
N GLY A 56 1.73 -0.64 -61.36
CA GLY A 56 2.90 0.07 -60.88
C GLY A 56 3.61 -0.73 -59.81
N CYS A 57 4.73 -0.17 -59.37
CA CYS A 57 5.61 -0.76 -58.38
C CYS A 57 5.67 0.13 -57.14
N SER A 58 5.70 -0.52 -55.97
CA SER A 58 5.99 0.08 -54.67
C SER A 58 7.02 -0.80 -53.94
N PHE A 59 7.89 -0.18 -53.16
CA PHE A 59 8.93 -0.85 -52.40
C PHE A 59 8.87 -0.46 -50.92
N GLU A 60 9.35 -1.38 -50.09
CA GLU A 60 9.42 -1.19 -48.65
C GLU A 60 10.62 -0.32 -48.28
N CYS A 61 10.34 0.64 -47.41
CA CYS A 61 11.30 1.52 -46.78
C CYS A 61 11.27 1.25 -45.28
N TYR A 62 12.44 1.26 -44.64
CA TYR A 62 12.56 1.06 -43.21
C TYR A 62 13.38 2.16 -42.55
N LYS A 63 13.09 2.43 -41.28
CA LYS A 63 13.84 3.33 -40.42
C LYS A 63 14.04 2.65 -39.07
N GLU A 64 15.25 2.71 -38.54
CA GLU A 64 15.53 2.33 -37.16
C GLU A 64 15.31 3.55 -36.27
N GLU A 65 14.42 3.43 -35.30
CA GLU A 65 14.20 4.41 -34.23
C GLU A 65 14.74 3.81 -32.93
N GLU A 66 15.62 4.55 -32.26
CA GLU A 66 16.10 4.19 -30.92
C GLU A 66 15.10 4.69 -29.88
N LEU A 67 14.34 3.78 -29.29
CA LEU A 67 13.50 4.10 -28.15
C LEU A 67 14.33 3.94 -26.87
N LYS A 68 14.54 5.05 -26.17
CA LYS A 68 15.20 5.06 -24.86
C LYS A 68 14.26 4.47 -23.83
N THR A 69 14.58 3.29 -23.29
CA THR A 69 13.84 2.62 -22.23
C THR A 69 14.74 2.42 -21.02
N CYS A 70 14.17 2.00 -19.89
CA CYS A 70 14.99 1.48 -18.80
C CYS A 70 15.49 0.08 -19.15
N CYS A 71 16.71 -0.23 -18.71
CA CYS A 71 17.18 -1.60 -18.67
C CYS A 71 16.33 -2.42 -17.66
N PRO A 72 16.27 -3.76 -17.79
CA PRO A 72 15.58 -4.60 -16.80
C PRO A 72 16.08 -4.31 -15.38
N GLY A 73 15.15 -4.24 -14.42
CA GLY A 73 15.48 -3.92 -13.02
C GLY A 73 15.66 -2.41 -12.73
N PHE A 74 15.30 -1.54 -13.67
CA PHE A 74 15.27 -0.09 -13.48
C PHE A 74 13.89 0.49 -13.84
N TRP A 75 13.46 1.52 -13.10
CA TRP A 75 12.09 2.05 -13.17
C TRP A 75 12.02 3.58 -13.16
N GLY A 76 10.88 4.10 -13.60
CA GLY A 76 10.59 5.54 -13.63
C GLY A 76 11.32 6.29 -14.76
N PRO A 77 11.13 7.62 -14.85
CA PRO A 77 11.68 8.43 -15.94
C PRO A 77 13.22 8.53 -15.90
N ASP A 78 13.82 8.41 -14.71
CA ASP A 78 15.26 8.49 -14.49
C ASP A 78 15.94 7.11 -14.50
N CYS A 79 15.18 6.02 -14.68
CA CYS A 79 15.64 4.65 -14.56
C CYS A 79 16.41 4.41 -13.26
N ILE A 80 15.69 4.59 -12.15
CA ILE A 80 16.14 4.31 -10.79
C ILE A 80 16.20 2.79 -10.61
N GLU A 81 17.18 2.31 -9.86
CA GLU A 81 17.34 0.89 -9.57
C GLU A 81 16.17 0.33 -8.74
N CYS A 82 15.69 -0.87 -9.06
CA CYS A 82 14.73 -1.59 -8.22
C CYS A 82 15.34 -1.92 -6.84
N PRO A 83 14.51 -2.13 -5.80
CA PRO A 83 15.00 -2.47 -4.46
C PRO A 83 15.96 -3.68 -4.46
N GLU A 84 16.94 -3.64 -3.56
CA GLU A 84 18.16 -4.48 -3.49
C GLU A 84 19.19 -4.19 -4.59
N GLU A 85 19.00 -4.74 -5.79
CA GLU A 85 19.91 -4.58 -6.92
C GLU A 85 19.19 -4.88 -8.25
N ALA A 86 19.58 -4.20 -9.34
CA ALA A 86 18.99 -4.41 -10.67
C ALA A 86 19.19 -5.84 -11.20
N ALA A 87 20.26 -6.51 -10.78
CA ALA A 87 20.55 -7.89 -11.16
C ALA A 87 19.69 -8.92 -10.39
N ARG A 88 19.27 -8.59 -9.16
CA ARG A 88 18.41 -9.43 -8.31
C ARG A 88 17.29 -8.57 -7.70
N PRO A 89 16.40 -8.01 -8.55
CA PRO A 89 15.35 -7.12 -8.09
C PRO A 89 14.45 -7.85 -7.10
N CYS A 90 14.02 -7.16 -6.05
CA CYS A 90 13.15 -7.72 -5.01
C CYS A 90 13.74 -9.01 -4.40
N SER A 91 15.03 -8.99 -4.05
CA SER A 91 15.75 -10.11 -3.44
C SER A 91 15.69 -11.42 -4.24
N SER A 92 15.41 -11.38 -5.55
CA SER A 92 15.06 -12.55 -6.39
C SER A 92 13.87 -13.39 -5.87
N ARG A 93 13.03 -12.79 -5.02
CA ARG A 93 11.87 -13.40 -4.32
C ARG A 93 10.56 -12.67 -4.64
N GLY A 94 10.58 -11.85 -5.68
CA GLY A 94 9.44 -11.07 -6.14
C GLY A 94 9.65 -10.53 -7.55
N VAL A 95 8.70 -9.75 -8.01
CA VAL A 95 8.74 -9.06 -9.31
C VAL A 95 8.67 -7.55 -9.07
N CYS A 96 9.62 -6.82 -9.62
CA CYS A 96 9.63 -5.35 -9.55
C CYS A 96 8.73 -4.77 -10.63
N SER A 97 7.97 -3.72 -10.30
CA SER A 97 7.29 -2.86 -11.27
C SER A 97 8.32 -1.94 -11.94
N ASP A 98 9.01 -2.49 -12.95
CA ASP A 98 10.09 -1.82 -13.68
C ASP A 98 9.63 -1.14 -14.99
N GLY A 99 10.57 -0.47 -15.67
CA GLY A 99 10.30 0.31 -16.88
C GLY A 99 9.90 1.77 -16.61
N LEU A 100 9.77 2.55 -17.69
CA LEU A 100 9.52 4.00 -17.61
C LEU A 100 8.22 4.38 -16.89
N GLY A 101 7.20 3.51 -16.96
CA GLY A 101 5.92 3.66 -16.26
C GLY A 101 5.83 2.87 -14.96
N GLY A 102 6.88 2.14 -14.58
CA GLY A 102 6.97 1.42 -13.33
C GLY A 102 7.12 2.36 -12.14
N ASN A 103 6.75 1.88 -10.95
CA ASN A 103 6.85 2.64 -9.69
C ASN A 103 7.86 2.02 -8.70
N GLY A 104 8.60 0.98 -9.13
CA GLY A 104 9.62 0.32 -8.31
C GLY A 104 9.06 -0.57 -7.20
N THR A 105 7.75 -0.73 -7.10
CA THR A 105 7.15 -1.59 -6.07
C THR A 105 7.42 -3.06 -6.36
N CYS A 106 7.78 -3.81 -5.33
CA CYS A 106 8.00 -5.24 -5.39
C CYS A 106 6.72 -6.01 -5.06
N THR A 107 6.31 -6.91 -5.95
CA THR A 107 5.27 -7.90 -5.69
C THR A 107 5.94 -9.20 -5.24
N CYS A 108 5.82 -9.52 -3.95
CA CYS A 108 6.52 -10.66 -3.36
C CYS A 108 5.86 -12.00 -3.69
N GLN A 109 6.68 -13.05 -3.78
CA GLN A 109 6.23 -14.42 -3.84
C GLN A 109 5.57 -14.83 -2.50
N VAL A 110 4.70 -15.84 -2.54
CA VAL A 110 3.99 -16.35 -1.36
C VAL A 110 4.98 -16.70 -0.25
N GLY A 111 4.72 -16.22 0.97
CA GLY A 111 5.57 -16.46 2.12
C GLY A 111 6.65 -15.41 2.36
N PHE A 112 6.89 -14.50 1.41
CA PHE A 112 7.82 -13.38 1.57
C PHE A 112 7.10 -12.06 1.81
N ALA A 113 7.76 -11.18 2.55
CA ALA A 113 7.28 -9.84 2.89
C ALA A 113 8.45 -8.86 2.88
N GLY A 114 8.15 -7.59 3.18
CA GLY A 114 9.13 -6.50 3.12
C GLY A 114 9.02 -5.70 1.83
N THR A 115 9.80 -4.63 1.74
CA THR A 115 9.74 -3.69 0.60
C THR A 115 10.48 -4.21 -0.62
N ALA A 116 11.43 -5.12 -0.40
CA ALA A 116 12.25 -5.78 -1.39
C ALA A 116 12.11 -7.31 -1.30
N CYS A 117 11.06 -7.83 -0.68
CA CYS A 117 10.85 -9.28 -0.45
C CYS A 117 12.01 -9.97 0.29
N GLU A 118 12.63 -9.21 1.19
CA GLU A 118 13.79 -9.56 2.01
C GLU A 118 13.42 -10.37 3.25
N ASP A 119 12.16 -10.26 3.70
CA ASP A 119 11.66 -10.86 4.92
C ASP A 119 10.71 -12.03 4.63
N CYS A 120 10.44 -12.83 5.66
CA CYS A 120 9.32 -13.77 5.61
C CYS A 120 8.03 -13.08 6.08
N GLU A 121 6.89 -13.54 5.58
CA GLU A 121 5.60 -13.24 6.20
C GLU A 121 5.62 -13.66 7.68
N ALA A 122 4.74 -13.03 8.48
CA ALA A 122 4.61 -13.31 9.90
C ALA A 122 4.45 -14.82 10.16
N ASN A 123 5.15 -15.32 11.18
CA ASN A 123 5.17 -16.74 11.59
C ASN A 123 5.75 -17.73 10.57
N ARG A 124 6.56 -17.29 9.60
CA ARG A 124 7.29 -18.17 8.68
C ARG A 124 8.79 -18.08 8.87
N TYR A 125 9.51 -19.13 8.46
CA TYR A 125 10.96 -19.21 8.59
C TYR A 125 11.63 -20.07 7.51
N GLY A 126 12.96 -19.96 7.48
CA GLY A 126 13.83 -20.70 6.58
C GLY A 126 14.16 -19.94 5.29
N PRO A 127 15.14 -20.42 4.50
CA PRO A 127 15.67 -19.69 3.35
C PRO A 127 14.64 -19.50 2.23
N SER A 128 13.57 -20.29 2.22
CA SER A 128 12.44 -20.22 1.29
C SER A 128 11.16 -19.67 1.93
N CYS A 129 11.19 -19.30 3.21
CA CYS A 129 10.00 -18.92 4.00
C CYS A 129 8.83 -19.92 3.90
N SER A 130 9.10 -21.19 3.60
CA SER A 130 8.06 -22.20 3.39
C SER A 130 7.60 -22.84 4.69
N SER A 131 8.44 -22.83 5.73
CA SER A 131 8.15 -23.44 7.02
C SER A 131 7.37 -22.49 7.91
N VAL A 132 6.44 -23.02 8.69
CA VAL A 132 5.55 -22.25 9.58
C VAL A 132 5.92 -22.56 11.03
N CYS A 133 6.02 -21.51 11.84
CA CYS A 133 6.28 -21.62 13.27
C CYS A 133 5.15 -22.34 14.01
N SER A 134 5.50 -23.24 14.94
CA SER A 134 4.55 -24.04 15.73
C SER A 134 4.51 -23.68 17.21
N CYS A 135 5.19 -22.60 17.62
CA CYS A 135 5.27 -22.19 19.02
C CYS A 135 3.91 -21.74 19.55
N VAL A 136 3.41 -22.39 20.60
CA VAL A 136 2.14 -22.04 21.26
C VAL A 136 2.33 -20.91 22.25
N HIS A 137 3.26 -21.09 23.21
CA HIS A 137 3.58 -20.10 24.25
C HIS A 137 5.06 -19.71 24.20
N GLY A 138 5.50 -19.18 23.07
CA GLY A 138 6.89 -18.76 22.91
C GLY A 138 7.12 -17.93 21.66
N LEU A 139 8.34 -17.43 21.52
CA LEU A 139 8.80 -16.73 20.34
C LEU A 139 9.50 -17.71 19.40
N CYS A 140 9.15 -17.64 18.12
CA CYS A 140 9.79 -18.43 17.08
C CYS A 140 11.02 -17.70 16.54
N ALA A 141 12.10 -18.42 16.29
CA ALA A 141 13.20 -17.98 15.44
C ALA A 141 12.73 -17.92 13.97
N ALA A 142 11.95 -16.88 13.66
CA ALA A 142 11.34 -16.64 12.36
C ALA A 142 12.29 -15.94 11.37
N GLY A 143 11.85 -15.78 10.12
CA GLY A 143 12.58 -15.07 9.07
C GLY A 143 13.48 -15.97 8.21
N VAL A 144 14.14 -15.36 7.22
CA VAL A 144 14.88 -16.07 6.17
C VAL A 144 16.06 -16.88 6.72
N LYS A 145 16.68 -16.39 7.80
CA LYS A 145 17.77 -17.07 8.54
C LYS A 145 17.28 -17.86 9.75
N GLY A 146 15.97 -17.83 10.02
CA GLY A 146 15.36 -18.53 11.13
C GLY A 146 15.34 -20.04 10.93
N ASP A 147 15.50 -20.79 12.01
CA ASP A 147 15.44 -22.25 12.06
C ASP A 147 14.10 -22.77 12.63
N GLY A 148 13.21 -21.87 13.04
CA GLY A 148 11.91 -22.20 13.61
C GLY A 148 11.96 -22.65 15.07
N ARG A 149 13.12 -22.60 15.73
CA ARG A 149 13.24 -22.98 17.13
C ARG A 149 12.41 -22.05 18.02
N CYS A 150 11.68 -22.64 18.95
CA CYS A 150 10.89 -21.89 19.92
C CYS A 150 11.71 -21.55 21.17
N THR A 151 11.66 -20.28 21.56
CA THR A 151 12.07 -19.80 22.87
C THR A 151 10.81 -19.64 23.72
N CYS A 152 10.60 -20.56 24.65
CA CYS A 152 9.38 -20.60 25.45
C CYS A 152 9.30 -19.45 26.45
N PHE A 153 8.09 -18.95 26.66
CA PHE A 153 7.83 -18.06 27.79
C PHE A 153 7.97 -18.82 29.11
N SER A 154 8.29 -18.09 30.18
CA SER A 154 8.41 -18.67 31.52
C SER A 154 7.18 -19.51 31.86
N GLY A 155 7.41 -20.69 32.43
CA GLY A 155 6.36 -21.62 32.79
C GLY A 155 5.92 -22.60 31.70
N TYR A 156 6.47 -22.49 30.49
CA TYR A 156 6.22 -23.43 29.40
C TYR A 156 7.53 -24.09 28.92
N GLY A 157 7.39 -25.30 28.40
CA GLY A 157 8.47 -26.09 27.84
C GLY A 157 8.01 -26.99 26.71
N GLY A 158 8.93 -27.84 26.24
CA GLY A 158 8.74 -28.63 25.03
C GLY A 158 9.22 -27.89 23.77
N ALA A 159 9.31 -28.61 22.66
CA ALA A 159 9.82 -28.05 21.40
C ALA A 159 8.91 -26.94 20.83
N SER A 160 7.60 -27.04 21.08
CA SER A 160 6.57 -26.08 20.66
C SER A 160 6.04 -25.19 21.80
N CYS A 161 6.62 -25.26 23.00
CA CYS A 161 6.15 -24.51 24.17
C CYS A 161 4.68 -24.78 24.53
N ASP A 162 4.24 -26.01 24.29
CA ASP A 162 2.88 -26.52 24.53
C ASP A 162 2.72 -27.13 25.93
N LYS A 163 3.83 -27.46 26.61
CA LYS A 163 3.80 -28.14 27.91
C LYS A 163 3.96 -27.13 29.02
N GLU A 164 2.99 -27.03 29.91
CA GLU A 164 3.14 -26.28 31.15
C GLU A 164 4.14 -27.00 32.08
N LEU A 165 5.03 -26.23 32.71
CA LEU A 165 5.98 -26.78 33.67
C LEU A 165 5.24 -27.28 34.93
N PRO A 166 5.64 -28.42 35.51
CA PRO A 166 4.97 -28.97 36.71
C PRO A 166 4.90 -27.99 37.88
N GLU A 167 5.94 -27.18 38.06
CA GLU A 167 6.01 -26.14 39.08
C GLU A 167 4.92 -25.07 38.87
N CYS A 168 4.63 -24.70 37.63
CA CYS A 168 3.54 -23.77 37.30
C CYS A 168 2.15 -24.40 37.45
N ALA A 169 1.98 -25.65 37.01
CA ALA A 169 0.73 -26.37 37.19
C ALA A 169 0.35 -26.48 38.68
N SER A 170 1.34 -26.63 39.57
CA SER A 170 1.12 -26.67 41.02
C SER A 170 0.76 -25.31 41.65
N LEU A 171 1.17 -24.19 41.03
CA LEU A 171 0.86 -22.84 41.52
C LEU A 171 -0.62 -22.45 41.33
N SER A 172 -1.35 -23.13 40.43
CA SER A 172 -2.79 -22.88 40.16
C SER A 172 -3.09 -21.38 39.96
N CYS A 173 -2.43 -20.78 38.98
CA CYS A 173 -2.55 -19.35 38.71
C CYS A 173 -3.99 -18.92 38.43
N GLN A 174 -4.36 -17.75 38.97
CA GLN A 174 -5.72 -17.21 38.89
C GLN A 174 -6.06 -16.73 37.46
N GLN A 175 -7.34 -16.48 37.18
CA GLN A 175 -7.79 -15.90 35.91
C GLN A 175 -7.01 -14.61 35.59
N ASN A 176 -6.62 -14.44 34.33
CA ASN A 176 -5.84 -13.29 33.83
C ASN A 176 -4.45 -13.15 34.47
N SER A 177 -3.89 -14.24 34.97
CA SER A 177 -2.50 -14.35 35.39
C SER A 177 -1.79 -15.48 34.66
N ARG A 178 -0.47 -15.42 34.59
CA ARG A 178 0.38 -16.48 34.08
C ARG A 178 1.51 -16.75 35.05
N CYS A 179 2.01 -17.98 35.02
CA CYS A 179 3.23 -18.33 35.72
C CYS A 179 4.42 -17.62 35.06
N MET A 180 5.25 -16.95 35.84
CA MET A 180 6.49 -16.36 35.33
C MET A 180 7.59 -16.38 36.37
N GLU A 181 8.82 -16.35 35.87
CA GLU A 181 10.00 -16.34 36.72
C GLU A 181 10.18 -14.93 37.32
N GLU A 182 10.35 -14.88 38.64
CA GLU A 182 10.63 -13.65 39.35
C GLU A 182 12.10 -13.25 39.16
N ALA A 183 12.33 -12.07 38.57
CA ALA A 183 13.65 -11.62 38.13
C ALA A 183 14.74 -11.59 39.22
N LEU A 184 14.37 -11.46 40.50
CA LEU A 184 15.32 -11.36 41.61
C LEU A 184 15.65 -12.71 42.25
N THR A 185 14.72 -13.66 42.22
CA THR A 185 14.82 -14.92 42.97
C THR A 185 14.93 -16.14 42.07
N GLY A 186 14.60 -16.00 40.77
CA GLY A 186 14.47 -17.11 39.84
C GLY A 186 13.27 -18.02 40.15
N ARG A 187 12.42 -17.65 41.11
CA ARG A 187 11.27 -18.47 41.51
C ARG A 187 10.11 -18.26 40.56
N LEU A 188 9.46 -19.35 40.16
CA LEU A 188 8.20 -19.28 39.43
C LEU A 188 7.07 -18.78 40.36
N VAL A 189 6.38 -17.73 39.93
CA VAL A 189 5.28 -17.09 40.64
C VAL A 189 4.16 -16.71 39.67
N CYS A 190 2.91 -16.71 40.13
CA CYS A 190 1.81 -16.20 39.32
C CYS A 190 1.84 -14.66 39.29
N ARG A 191 1.80 -14.08 38.10
CA ARG A 191 1.67 -12.64 37.92
C ARG A 191 0.65 -12.32 36.86
N CYS A 192 -0.02 -11.19 37.03
CA CYS A 192 -1.05 -10.74 36.10
C CYS A 192 -0.51 -10.59 34.68
N LEU A 193 -1.36 -10.88 33.69
CA LEU A 193 -1.08 -10.62 32.28
C LEU A 193 -0.85 -9.12 32.04
N PRO A 194 -0.15 -8.74 30.97
CA PRO A 194 -0.03 -7.32 30.59
C PRO A 194 -1.39 -6.64 30.52
N GLY A 195 -1.48 -5.44 31.09
CA GLY A 195 -2.72 -4.67 31.21
C GLY A 195 -3.66 -5.09 32.33
N TYR A 196 -3.23 -6.02 33.20
CA TYR A 196 -3.92 -6.38 34.44
C TYR A 196 -3.08 -6.01 35.66
N GLN A 197 -3.74 -5.63 36.75
CA GLN A 197 -3.11 -5.35 38.03
C GLN A 197 -3.57 -6.33 39.11
N GLN A 198 -2.64 -6.70 39.99
CA GLN A 198 -2.93 -7.57 41.13
C GLN A 198 -3.73 -6.78 42.16
N THR A 199 -4.94 -7.26 42.48
CA THR A 199 -5.71 -6.82 43.65
C THR A 199 -5.71 -7.96 44.68
N ALA A 200 -6.35 -7.79 45.84
CA ALA A 200 -6.29 -8.69 47.00
C ALA A 200 -6.48 -10.19 46.69
N ALA A 201 -7.22 -10.57 45.64
CA ALA A 201 -7.42 -11.99 45.29
C ALA A 201 -7.55 -12.28 43.78
N GLN A 202 -7.39 -11.29 42.90
CA GLN A 202 -7.62 -11.45 41.45
C GLN A 202 -6.81 -10.45 40.63
N CYS A 203 -6.53 -10.81 39.37
CA CYS A 203 -6.00 -9.90 38.36
C CYS A 203 -7.15 -9.20 37.63
N VAL A 204 -7.29 -7.90 37.86
CA VAL A 204 -8.32 -7.05 37.25
C VAL A 204 -7.70 -6.19 36.15
N SER A 205 -8.45 -5.98 35.07
CA SER A 205 -8.01 -5.13 33.95
C SER A 205 -7.71 -3.71 34.47
N VAL A 206 -6.54 -3.20 34.16
CA VAL A 206 -6.19 -1.80 34.41
C VAL A 206 -7.11 -0.93 33.55
N ASN A 207 -7.79 0.02 34.18
CA ASN A 207 -8.68 0.96 33.50
C ASN A 207 -7.96 2.30 33.33
N PRO A 208 -7.51 2.65 32.11
CA PRO A 208 -6.82 3.92 31.87
C PRO A 208 -7.72 5.15 32.10
N CYS A 209 -9.05 5.00 31.97
CA CYS A 209 -10.01 6.09 32.14
C CYS A 209 -10.13 6.60 33.58
N LEU A 210 -9.57 5.88 34.56
CA LEU A 210 -9.44 6.41 35.93
C LEU A 210 -8.40 7.54 36.01
N GLN A 211 -7.59 7.71 34.97
CA GLN A 211 -6.69 8.83 34.77
C GLN A 211 -7.22 9.77 33.68
N GLN A 212 -6.72 11.00 33.65
CA GLN A 212 -7.08 12.00 32.63
C GLN A 212 -6.34 11.75 31.31
N VAL A 213 -6.68 10.66 30.61
CA VAL A 213 -6.02 10.22 29.37
C VAL A 213 -6.65 10.74 28.08
N CYS A 214 -7.90 11.21 28.14
CA CYS A 214 -8.64 11.80 27.02
C CYS A 214 -8.71 13.32 27.15
N HIS A 215 -9.13 13.99 26.06
CA HIS A 215 -9.40 15.42 26.11
C HIS A 215 -10.50 15.75 27.14
N VAL A 216 -10.48 16.96 27.70
CA VAL A 216 -11.50 17.43 28.67
C VAL A 216 -12.93 17.44 28.09
N HIS A 217 -13.03 17.55 26.76
CA HIS A 217 -14.29 17.48 26.00
C HIS A 217 -14.49 16.12 25.30
N ALA A 218 -13.89 15.06 25.84
CA ALA A 218 -14.08 13.70 25.38
C ALA A 218 -14.52 12.79 26.52
N THR A 219 -15.31 11.77 26.17
CA THR A 219 -15.66 10.68 27.06
C THR A 219 -14.68 9.54 26.85
N CYS A 220 -14.10 9.04 27.94
CA CYS A 220 -13.24 7.87 27.92
C CYS A 220 -14.06 6.60 28.10
N VAL A 221 -13.82 5.61 27.25
CA VAL A 221 -14.45 4.27 27.31
C VAL A 221 -13.35 3.23 27.48
N HIS A 222 -13.39 2.49 28.58
CA HIS A 222 -12.48 1.37 28.83
C HIS A 222 -12.86 0.21 27.90
N SER A 223 -11.99 -0.08 26.92
CA SER A 223 -12.26 -1.03 25.83
C SER A 223 -11.60 -2.40 26.06
N GLY A 224 -10.74 -2.52 27.08
CA GLY A 224 -10.05 -3.76 27.42
C GLY A 224 -8.87 -3.51 28.37
N PRO A 225 -8.11 -4.55 28.74
CA PRO A 225 -7.01 -4.43 29.70
C PRO A 225 -5.97 -3.40 29.27
N ASP A 226 -5.86 -2.31 30.02
CA ASP A 226 -5.00 -1.15 29.71
C ASP A 226 -5.28 -0.51 28.33
N GLN A 227 -6.50 -0.69 27.82
CA GLN A 227 -6.96 -0.13 26.56
C GLN A 227 -8.17 0.79 26.78
N HIS A 228 -8.18 1.88 26.03
CA HIS A 228 -9.26 2.86 26.09
C HIS A 228 -9.50 3.48 24.72
N LEU A 229 -10.73 3.95 24.53
CA LEU A 229 -11.14 4.79 23.41
C LEU A 229 -11.57 6.15 23.96
N CYS A 230 -11.17 7.21 23.28
CA CYS A 230 -11.64 8.56 23.56
C CYS A 230 -12.62 8.97 22.46
N ALA A 231 -13.82 9.38 22.83
CA ALA A 231 -14.80 9.91 21.89
C ALA A 231 -15.10 11.36 22.24
N CYS A 232 -14.97 12.28 21.29
CA CYS A 232 -15.35 13.67 21.52
C CYS A 232 -16.83 13.75 21.90
N ASN A 233 -17.13 14.58 22.89
CA ASN A 233 -18.48 14.85 23.32
C ASN A 233 -19.27 15.52 22.20
N HIS A 234 -20.60 15.46 22.29
CA HIS A 234 -21.48 16.10 21.31
C HIS A 234 -21.10 17.56 21.08
N GLY A 235 -21.07 17.99 19.81
CA GLY A 235 -20.67 19.33 19.41
C GLY A 235 -19.15 19.54 19.25
N TYR A 236 -18.33 18.52 19.51
CA TYR A 236 -16.89 18.53 19.27
C TYR A 236 -16.50 17.46 18.25
N SER A 237 -15.41 17.72 17.52
CA SER A 237 -14.84 16.79 16.53
C SER A 237 -13.34 16.63 16.71
N GLY A 238 -12.84 15.42 16.43
CA GLY A 238 -11.42 15.07 16.51
C GLY A 238 -11.23 13.59 16.83
N ASP A 239 -10.05 13.24 17.32
CA ASP A 239 -9.65 11.86 17.65
C ASP A 239 -9.91 11.48 19.13
N GLY A 240 -10.55 12.36 19.90
CA GLY A 240 -10.82 12.16 21.32
C GLY A 240 -9.65 12.50 22.26
N ARG A 241 -8.41 12.56 21.75
CA ARG A 241 -7.27 13.17 22.46
C ARG A 241 -7.24 14.67 22.25
N VAL A 242 -7.68 15.12 21.08
CA VAL A 242 -7.93 16.51 20.73
C VAL A 242 -9.36 16.61 20.27
N CYS A 243 -10.14 17.48 20.91
CA CYS A 243 -11.53 17.73 20.54
C CYS A 243 -11.72 19.22 20.33
N MET A 244 -11.95 19.61 19.08
CA MET A 244 -12.22 20.99 18.70
C MET A 244 -13.73 21.21 18.61
N ALA A 245 -14.19 22.39 19.05
CA ALA A 245 -15.59 22.75 18.93
C ALA A 245 -15.98 22.81 17.45
N VAL A 246 -17.06 22.15 17.09
CA VAL A 246 -17.62 22.19 15.73
C VAL A 246 -18.39 23.49 15.60
N ASP A 247 -18.07 24.29 14.59
CA ASP A 247 -18.90 25.44 14.18
C ASP A 247 -19.83 24.99 13.05
N PRO A 248 -21.14 24.79 13.32
CA PRO A 248 -22.08 24.39 12.28
C PRO A 248 -22.22 25.44 11.18
N CYS A 249 -21.96 26.73 11.44
CA CYS A 249 -22.10 27.78 10.44
C CYS A 249 -21.09 27.62 9.28
N GLN A 250 -19.95 26.98 9.53
CA GLN A 250 -18.97 26.65 8.48
C GLN A 250 -19.44 25.50 7.58
N ASN A 251 -20.37 24.66 8.07
CA ASN A 251 -20.87 23.48 7.37
C ASN A 251 -22.32 23.68 6.94
N LYS A 252 -22.56 23.89 5.64
CA LYS A 252 -23.91 24.09 5.07
C LYS A 252 -24.72 25.19 5.79
N HIS A 253 -24.05 26.30 6.17
CA HIS A 253 -24.68 27.44 6.84
C HIS A 253 -25.45 27.06 8.12
N GLY A 254 -25.01 26.02 8.85
CA GLY A 254 -25.70 25.52 10.03
C GLY A 254 -27.11 24.99 9.77
N GLY A 255 -27.44 24.64 8.51
CA GLY A 255 -28.80 24.25 8.11
C GLY A 255 -29.78 25.43 8.01
N CYS A 256 -29.31 26.67 8.17
CA CYS A 256 -30.13 27.87 8.06
C CYS A 256 -30.41 28.25 6.60
N SER A 257 -31.54 28.93 6.35
CA SER A 257 -31.89 29.41 5.00
C SER A 257 -30.95 30.51 4.54
N THR A 258 -30.33 30.35 3.36
CA THR A 258 -29.34 31.29 2.83
C THR A 258 -29.92 32.64 2.39
N GLU A 259 -31.25 32.78 2.33
CA GLU A 259 -31.89 33.95 1.71
C GLU A 259 -32.28 35.07 2.70
N SER A 260 -32.41 34.79 4.00
CA SER A 260 -32.90 35.80 4.97
C SER A 260 -32.50 35.55 6.43
N THR A 261 -31.63 34.58 6.69
CA THR A 261 -31.20 34.23 8.05
C THR A 261 -29.68 34.27 8.19
N ARG A 262 -29.19 34.95 9.24
CA ARG A 262 -27.78 34.95 9.61
C ARG A 262 -27.54 33.83 10.61
N CYS A 263 -26.70 32.86 10.23
CA CYS A 263 -26.16 31.86 11.14
C CYS A 263 -25.23 32.53 12.16
N VAL A 264 -25.45 32.32 13.46
CA VAL A 264 -24.55 32.78 14.52
C VAL A 264 -24.17 31.58 15.37
N TYR A 265 -22.88 31.38 15.56
CA TYR A 265 -22.35 30.37 16.48
C TYR A 265 -22.85 30.66 17.91
N ASP A 266 -23.46 29.65 18.53
CA ASP A 266 -24.02 29.76 19.89
C ASP A 266 -23.34 28.79 20.89
N GLY A 267 -22.57 27.83 20.38
CA GLY A 267 -21.80 26.89 21.17
C GLY A 267 -21.30 25.74 20.31
N PRO A 268 -20.47 24.83 20.87
CA PRO A 268 -19.98 23.67 20.15
C PRO A 268 -21.14 22.86 19.57
N GLY A 269 -21.21 22.74 18.24
CA GLY A 269 -22.29 22.07 17.53
C GLY A 269 -23.64 22.78 17.54
N GLN A 270 -23.75 23.99 18.09
CA GLN A 270 -25.00 24.74 18.24
C GLN A 270 -25.00 26.02 17.40
N VAL A 271 -26.15 26.30 16.81
CA VAL A 271 -26.41 27.49 16.00
C VAL A 271 -27.61 28.24 16.57
N ARG A 272 -27.52 29.57 16.57
CA ARG A 272 -28.70 30.44 16.71
C ARG A 272 -28.92 31.20 15.42
N VAL A 273 -30.18 31.39 15.08
CA VAL A 273 -30.60 32.04 13.84
C VAL A 273 -30.98 33.48 14.13
N ARG A 274 -30.42 34.43 13.38
CA ARG A 274 -30.89 35.83 13.40
C ARG A 274 -31.57 36.16 12.08
N THR A 275 -32.89 36.24 12.08
CA THR A 275 -33.68 36.85 11.01
C THR A 275 -33.49 38.37 11.06
N GLY A 276 -33.53 39.02 9.90
CA GLY A 276 -33.26 40.46 9.74
C GLY A 276 -34.18 41.42 10.50
N GLU A 277 -35.14 40.93 11.28
CA GLU A 277 -36.09 41.74 12.06
C GLU A 277 -36.36 41.11 13.45
N GLY A 278 -35.39 41.19 14.37
CA GLY A 278 -35.65 41.33 15.81
C GLY A 278 -36.47 40.27 16.57
N GLN A 279 -36.56 39.01 16.14
CA GLN A 279 -37.19 37.94 16.95
C GLN A 279 -36.35 36.65 16.96
N ASP A 280 -35.87 36.27 18.15
CA ASP A 280 -35.19 35.00 18.44
C ASP A 280 -36.20 33.85 18.34
N GLU A 281 -36.03 32.96 17.37
CA GLU A 281 -36.63 31.62 17.43
C GLU A 281 -35.52 30.61 17.73
N GLY A 282 -35.48 30.14 18.98
CA GLY A 282 -34.62 29.02 19.39
C GLY A 282 -35.17 27.72 18.78
N GLN A 283 -34.38 27.06 17.95
CA GLN A 283 -34.74 25.78 17.35
C GLN A 283 -33.94 24.67 18.02
N ASP A 284 -34.59 24.01 18.98
CA ASP A 284 -34.11 22.79 19.64
C ASP A 284 -34.57 21.58 18.79
N ARG A 285 -33.62 20.85 18.19
CA ARG A 285 -33.84 19.54 17.54
C ARG A 285 -32.59 18.68 17.61
#